data_AF-A0A8T3CY84-F1
#
_entry.id   AF-A0A8T3CY84-F1
#
_cell.length_a   1.000
_cell.length_b   1.000
_cell.length_c   1.000
_cell.angle_alpha   90.00
_cell.angle_beta   90.00
_cell.angle_gamma   90.00
#
_symmetry.space_group_name_H-M   'P 1'
#
loop_
_entity.id
_entity.type
_entity.pdbx_description
1 polymer ?
#
loop_
_entity_poly.entity_id
_entity_poly.type
_entity_poly.pdbx_seq_one_letter_code
_entity_poly.pdbx_strand_id
1 'polypeptide(L)'
;MTTQRQEQDKRYDPADSTLKFVTRQDDITLDDDPDTLRAEMSCGHAVTPQSLTAWCRSLLDQGQYVFRCPALKDGTVQKCEAQWSYQEVRKLAVLTAAEQQHFEETMAALAAAEYCEFKSCPGCHTCVEREDISNLNVHCTVCSAVTAQAFEFCWQCLRVWKGPGPRSDRCGNNGCTNKDLELLKGCPTTSLPQVQNLDPCPSIRACPTCGLLLEHDRTGCKNILCSRCQVEFCFVCLKLTPACLQTSSYFLPCSDGVAPRQEAIPSWKRS
;
A
#
# COMPACT_ATOMS: atom_id res chain seq x y z
N MET A 1 -29.45 6.59 0.98
CA MET A 1 -29.80 6.96 2.37
C MET A 1 -28.52 6.93 3.17
N THR A 2 -28.10 8.12 3.57
CA THR A 2 -26.80 8.48 4.16
C THR A 2 -26.73 8.02 5.61
N THR A 3 -25.71 7.25 5.97
CA THR A 3 -25.37 6.98 7.37
C THR A 3 -24.13 7.83 7.70
N GLN A 4 -24.34 9.13 7.90
CA GLN A 4 -23.36 9.94 8.62
C GLN A 4 -23.44 9.51 10.08
N ARG A 5 -22.53 8.62 10.51
CA ARG A 5 -22.26 8.45 11.94
C ARG A 5 -21.66 9.76 12.40
N GLN A 6 -22.33 10.43 13.35
CA GLN A 6 -21.77 11.56 14.08
C GLN A 6 -20.44 11.10 14.70
N GLU A 7 -19.32 11.52 14.12
CA GLU A 7 -18.04 11.51 14.82
C GLU A 7 -18.20 12.48 15.99
N GLN A 8 -18.04 11.99 17.22
CA GLN A 8 -17.86 12.89 18.36
C GLN A 8 -16.66 13.78 18.07
N ASP A 9 -16.83 15.10 18.22
CA ASP A 9 -15.75 16.07 18.08
C ASP A 9 -14.60 15.71 19.03
N LYS A 10 -13.53 15.10 18.51
CA LYS A 10 -12.32 14.81 19.26
C LYS A 10 -11.68 16.13 19.69
N ARG A 11 -11.41 16.31 20.97
CA ARG A 11 -10.76 17.55 21.45
C ARG A 11 -9.64 17.17 22.40
N TYR A 12 -8.55 17.94 22.36
CA TYR A 12 -7.54 17.84 23.39
C TYR A 12 -8.11 18.30 24.73
N ASP A 13 -7.63 17.70 25.81
CA ASP A 13 -7.81 18.26 27.14
C ASP A 13 -6.85 19.46 27.31
N PRO A 14 -7.34 20.70 27.49
CA PRO A 14 -6.48 21.87 27.67
C PRO A 14 -5.56 21.77 28.90
N ALA A 15 -5.89 20.89 29.86
CA ALA A 15 -5.08 20.63 31.04
C ALA A 15 -3.96 19.59 30.82
N ASP A 16 -3.90 18.94 29.65
CA ASP A 16 -2.88 17.93 29.35
C ASP A 16 -1.50 18.58 29.13
N SER A 17 -0.75 18.68 30.22
CA SER A 17 0.64 19.19 30.23
C SER A 17 1.65 18.34 29.44
N THR A 18 1.25 17.15 29.00
CA THR A 18 2.11 16.28 28.19
C THR A 18 2.06 16.60 26.70
N LEU A 19 1.20 17.55 26.30
CA LEU A 19 1.08 18.10 24.96
C LEU A 19 1.61 19.54 24.92
N LYS A 20 2.21 19.91 23.79
CA LYS A 20 2.64 21.29 23.53
C LYS A 20 1.59 21.98 22.66
N PHE A 21 0.70 22.73 23.30
CA PHE A 21 -0.33 23.49 22.59
C PHE A 21 0.24 24.72 21.88
N VAL A 22 -0.29 25.00 20.70
CA VAL A 22 0.14 26.11 19.84
C VAL A 22 -1.07 26.81 19.22
N THR A 23 -0.92 28.10 18.93
CA THR A 23 -1.98 28.95 18.37
C THR A 23 -1.85 29.18 16.86
N ARG A 24 -0.84 28.59 16.22
CA ARG A 24 -0.67 28.64 14.77
C ARG A 24 -1.66 27.69 14.09
N GLN A 25 -1.89 27.92 12.79
CA GLN A 25 -2.79 27.11 11.98
C GLN A 25 -2.45 25.61 12.00
N ASP A 26 -3.43 24.77 11.67
CA ASP A 26 -3.24 23.34 11.45
C ASP A 26 -2.41 23.14 10.17
N ASP A 27 -1.29 22.45 10.27
CA ASP A 27 -0.36 22.28 9.15
C ASP A 27 -0.78 21.18 8.15
N ILE A 28 -1.87 20.46 8.43
CA ILE A 28 -2.49 19.49 7.52
C ILE A 28 -3.64 20.14 6.74
N THR A 29 -4.58 20.80 7.44
CA THR A 29 -5.80 21.37 6.84
C THR A 29 -5.68 22.85 6.49
N LEU A 30 -4.65 23.53 6.99
CA LEU A 30 -4.47 24.99 6.92
C LEU A 30 -5.56 25.79 7.64
N ASP A 31 -6.33 25.13 8.51
CA ASP A 31 -7.34 25.78 9.33
C ASP A 31 -6.69 26.61 10.43
N ASP A 32 -7.03 27.89 10.53
CA ASP A 32 -6.51 28.87 11.47
C ASP A 32 -7.55 29.37 12.50
N ASP A 33 -8.71 28.69 12.62
CA ASP A 33 -9.73 29.04 13.61
C ASP A 33 -9.12 29.19 15.02
N PRO A 34 -9.18 30.37 15.64
CA PRO A 34 -8.55 30.64 16.94
C PRO A 34 -9.18 29.84 18.09
N ASP A 35 -10.42 29.37 17.94
CA ASP A 35 -11.12 28.59 18.97
C ASP A 35 -10.74 27.10 18.93
N THR A 36 -10.00 26.67 17.90
CA THR A 36 -9.53 25.29 17.74
C THR A 36 -8.19 25.06 18.43
N LEU A 37 -8.17 24.18 19.43
CA LEU A 37 -6.95 23.82 20.15
C LEU A 37 -6.08 22.86 19.30
N ARG A 38 -4.82 23.22 19.09
CA ARG A 38 -3.85 22.46 18.28
C ARG A 38 -2.63 22.09 19.11
N ALA A 39 -2.03 20.94 18.82
CA ALA A 39 -0.82 20.47 19.48
C ALA A 39 0.31 20.29 18.46
N GLU A 40 1.54 20.52 18.91
CA GLU A 40 2.75 20.38 18.10
C GLU A 40 3.23 18.92 18.08
N MET A 41 3.39 18.37 16.88
CA MET A 41 4.05 17.09 16.63
C MET A 41 5.57 17.21 16.82
N SER A 42 6.27 16.09 16.98
CA SER A 42 7.73 16.00 17.13
C SER A 42 8.52 16.64 15.98
N CYS A 43 7.93 16.76 14.79
CA CYS A 43 8.52 17.44 13.64
C CYS A 43 8.36 18.97 13.67
N GLY A 44 7.65 19.52 14.67
CA GLY A 44 7.37 20.94 14.81
C GLY A 44 6.08 21.42 14.15
N HIS A 45 5.34 20.55 13.46
CA HIS A 45 4.07 20.92 12.80
C HIS A 45 2.87 20.74 13.73
N ALA A 46 1.92 21.66 13.65
CA ALA A 46 0.72 21.74 14.47
C ALA A 46 -0.43 20.95 13.86
N VAL A 47 -1.18 20.21 14.68
CA VAL A 47 -2.31 19.39 14.23
C VAL A 47 -3.46 19.39 15.24
N THR A 48 -4.67 19.20 14.74
CA THR A 48 -5.85 18.81 15.50
C THR A 48 -5.97 17.28 15.57
N PRO A 49 -6.73 16.73 16.55
CA PRO A 49 -6.99 15.30 16.59
C PRO A 49 -7.68 14.79 15.32
N GLN A 50 -8.60 15.57 14.77
CA GLN A 50 -9.37 15.27 13.57
C GLN A 50 -8.48 15.21 12.34
N SER A 51 -7.69 16.26 12.08
CA SER A 51 -6.84 16.33 10.89
C SER A 51 -5.81 15.21 10.88
N LEU A 52 -5.17 14.94 12.04
CA LEU A 52 -4.20 13.87 12.18
C LEU A 52 -4.85 12.48 11.99
N THR A 53 -6.02 12.24 12.59
CA THR A 53 -6.76 10.98 12.40
C THR A 53 -7.07 10.74 10.93
N ALA A 54 -7.65 11.75 10.27
CA ALA A 54 -8.08 11.65 8.87
C ALA A 54 -6.90 11.42 7.93
N TRP A 55 -5.80 12.17 8.14
CA TRP A 55 -4.58 11.99 7.36
C TRP A 55 -4.01 10.58 7.53
N CYS A 56 -3.77 10.13 8.76
CA CYS A 56 -3.20 8.80 8.99
C CYS A 56 -4.12 7.66 8.51
N ARG A 57 -5.44 7.80 8.63
CA ARG A 57 -6.41 6.84 8.05
C ARG A 57 -6.28 6.80 6.53
N SER A 58 -6.18 7.96 5.87
CA SER A 58 -6.00 8.02 4.42
C SER A 58 -4.69 7.34 3.96
N LEU A 59 -3.63 7.38 4.78
CA LEU A 59 -2.39 6.69 4.49
C LEU A 59 -2.58 5.16 4.55
N LEU A 60 -3.28 4.66 5.57
CA LEU A 60 -3.61 3.24 5.69
C LEU A 60 -4.49 2.76 4.52
N ASP A 61 -5.46 3.55 4.11
CA ASP A 61 -6.32 3.26 2.95
C ASP A 61 -5.51 3.18 1.64
N GLN A 62 -4.41 3.94 1.55
CA GLN A 62 -3.43 3.89 0.44
C GLN A 62 -2.40 2.76 0.59
N GLY A 63 -2.52 1.94 1.63
CA GLY A 63 -1.59 0.84 1.92
C GLY A 63 -0.27 1.29 2.56
N GLN A 64 -0.19 2.51 3.07
CA GLN A 64 0.96 3.02 3.81
C GLN A 64 0.74 2.89 5.32
N TYR A 65 1.64 2.19 6.03
CA TYR A 65 1.61 2.08 7.49
C TYR A 65 2.71 2.91 8.19
N VAL A 66 3.52 3.62 7.42
CA VAL A 66 4.51 4.59 7.93
C VAL A 66 3.90 5.98 7.85
N PHE A 67 3.57 6.56 9.01
CA PHE A 67 2.98 7.89 9.07
C PHE A 67 4.04 8.98 8.89
N ARG A 68 3.85 9.83 7.89
CA ARG A 68 4.75 10.96 7.59
C ARG A 68 3.99 12.27 7.60
N CYS A 69 4.68 13.33 8.00
CA CYS A 69 4.17 14.68 8.00
C CYS A 69 3.94 15.19 6.56
N PRO A 70 2.70 15.58 6.20
CA PRO A 70 2.39 16.09 4.86
C PRO A 70 2.74 17.57 4.67
N ALA A 71 3.00 18.30 5.76
CA ALA A 71 3.20 19.73 5.77
C ALA A 71 4.44 20.14 4.97
N LEU A 72 4.47 21.38 4.50
CA LEU A 72 5.65 21.96 3.87
C LEU A 72 6.66 22.39 4.94
N LYS A 73 7.95 22.34 4.61
CA LYS A 73 8.98 22.99 5.42
C LYS A 73 8.86 24.50 5.26
N ASP A 74 9.02 25.23 6.36
CA ASP A 74 8.83 26.68 6.43
C ASP A 74 9.50 27.43 5.29
N GLY A 75 8.69 28.21 4.55
CA GLY A 75 9.17 29.04 3.43
C GLY A 75 9.61 28.26 2.19
N THR A 76 9.33 26.96 2.10
CA THR A 76 9.68 26.13 0.94
C THR A 76 8.47 25.42 0.33
N VAL A 77 8.64 24.92 -0.89
CA VAL A 77 7.69 24.01 -1.56
C VAL A 77 7.98 22.54 -1.26
N GLN A 78 8.94 22.24 -0.37
CA GLN A 78 9.32 20.87 -0.04
C GLN A 78 8.51 20.37 1.15
N LYS A 79 8.01 19.14 1.05
CA LYS A 79 7.35 18.46 2.17
C LYS A 79 8.34 18.15 3.31
N CYS A 80 7.81 18.14 4.53
CA CYS A 80 8.53 17.80 5.75
C CYS A 80 8.96 16.34 5.73
N GLU A 81 8.03 15.41 5.46
CA GLU A 81 8.26 13.96 5.36
C GLU A 81 8.84 13.30 6.63
N ALA A 82 8.89 14.04 7.74
CA ALA A 82 9.28 13.51 9.04
C ALA A 82 8.34 12.37 9.44
N GLN A 83 8.93 11.25 9.85
CA GLN A 83 8.18 10.07 10.26
C GLN A 83 7.69 10.25 11.70
N TRP A 84 6.40 10.02 11.93
CA TRP A 84 5.79 9.99 13.25
C TRP A 84 5.70 8.57 13.79
N SER A 85 5.94 8.41 15.09
CA SER A 85 5.73 7.11 15.73
C SER A 85 4.23 6.82 15.90
N TYR A 86 3.81 5.55 15.88
CA TYR A 86 2.41 5.22 16.14
C TYR A 86 1.97 5.65 17.55
N GLN A 87 2.87 5.63 18.54
CA GLN A 87 2.57 6.09 19.90
C GLN A 87 2.22 7.58 19.92
N GLU A 88 2.98 8.39 19.18
CA GLU A 88 2.72 9.81 19.00
C GLU A 88 1.39 10.04 18.27
N VAL A 89 1.16 9.34 17.14
CA VAL A 89 -0.11 9.44 16.39
C VAL A 89 -1.30 9.06 17.27
N ARG A 90 -1.24 7.93 17.98
CA ARG A 90 -2.30 7.46 18.86
C ARG A 90 -2.66 8.50 19.93
N LYS A 91 -1.65 9.17 20.49
CA LYS A 91 -1.80 10.18 21.53
C LYS A 91 -2.41 11.49 20.96
N LEU A 92 -1.79 12.07 19.94
CA LEU A 92 -2.21 13.37 19.40
C LEU A 92 -3.49 13.27 18.55
N ALA A 93 -3.77 12.14 17.91
CA ALA A 93 -5.01 11.94 17.17
C ALA A 93 -6.20 11.62 18.09
N VAL A 94 -5.97 11.45 19.40
CA VAL A 94 -6.97 11.06 20.41
C VAL A 94 -7.79 9.87 19.88
N LEU A 95 -7.08 8.83 19.41
CA LEU A 95 -7.75 7.69 18.78
C LEU A 95 -8.64 6.97 19.80
N THR A 96 -9.89 6.74 19.43
CA THR A 96 -10.81 5.89 20.21
C THR A 96 -10.33 4.44 20.18
N ALA A 97 -10.83 3.59 21.10
CA ALA A 97 -10.46 2.18 21.13
C ALA A 97 -10.73 1.46 19.80
N ALA A 98 -11.85 1.78 19.14
CA ALA A 98 -12.19 1.21 17.83
C ALA A 98 -11.22 1.66 16.72
N GLU A 99 -10.76 2.91 16.75
CA GLU A 99 -9.78 3.42 15.79
C GLU A 99 -8.39 2.85 16.04
N GLN A 100 -7.99 2.70 17.31
CA GLN A 100 -6.74 2.05 17.67
C GLN A 100 -6.71 0.62 17.13
N GLN A 101 -7.77 -0.16 17.37
CA GLN A 101 -7.89 -1.51 16.84
C GLN A 101 -7.78 -1.53 15.31
N HIS A 102 -8.53 -0.66 14.63
CA HIS A 102 -8.47 -0.58 13.17
C HIS A 102 -7.08 -0.22 12.64
N PHE A 103 -6.41 0.76 13.27
CA PHE A 103 -5.05 1.17 12.89
C PHE A 103 -4.07 0.02 13.13
N GLU A 104 -4.08 -0.60 14.30
CA GLU A 104 -3.15 -1.66 14.69
C GLU A 104 -3.30 -2.90 13.78
N GLU A 105 -4.54 -3.34 13.52
CA GLU A 105 -4.83 -4.47 12.62
C GLU A 105 -4.39 -4.18 11.19
N THR A 106 -4.69 -2.97 10.68
CA THR A 106 -4.33 -2.58 9.31
C THR A 106 -2.83 -2.41 9.15
N MET A 107 -2.16 -1.75 10.10
CA MET A 107 -0.71 -1.60 10.11
C MET A 107 -0.01 -2.97 10.15
N ALA A 108 -0.49 -3.89 11.00
CA ALA A 108 0.07 -5.24 11.09
C ALA A 108 -0.10 -6.01 9.77
N ALA A 109 -1.28 -5.93 9.15
CA ALA A 109 -1.54 -6.56 7.85
C ALA A 109 -0.67 -5.99 6.73
N LEU A 110 -0.52 -4.66 6.66
CA LEU A 110 0.29 -3.98 5.65
C LEU A 110 1.79 -4.25 5.83
N ALA A 111 2.29 -4.21 7.07
CA ALA A 111 3.67 -4.56 7.38
C ALA A 111 3.95 -6.03 7.03
N ALA A 112 3.03 -6.94 7.37
CA ALA A 112 3.14 -8.34 6.97
C ALA A 112 3.14 -8.50 5.44
N ALA A 113 2.32 -7.76 4.71
CA ALA A 113 2.31 -7.78 3.25
C ALA A 113 3.55 -7.15 2.60
N GLU A 114 4.19 -6.17 3.24
CA GLU A 114 5.45 -5.57 2.78
C GLU A 114 6.61 -6.56 2.94
N TYR A 115 6.72 -7.20 4.11
CA TYR A 115 7.88 -8.02 4.46
C TYR A 115 7.73 -9.49 4.04
N CYS A 116 6.53 -10.04 4.11
CA CYS A 116 6.28 -11.47 3.93
C CYS A 116 5.32 -11.70 2.76
N GLU A 117 5.81 -12.32 1.67
CA GLU A 117 4.88 -13.04 0.81
C GLU A 117 4.46 -14.28 1.58
N PHE A 118 3.29 -14.24 2.23
CA PHE A 118 2.73 -15.40 2.92
C PHE A 118 1.62 -16.04 2.08
N LYS A 119 1.54 -17.37 2.13
CA LYS A 119 0.41 -18.13 1.59
C LYS A 119 -0.03 -19.16 2.61
N SER A 120 -1.31 -19.49 2.60
CA SER A 120 -1.82 -20.59 3.41
C SER A 120 -1.28 -21.93 2.89
N CYS A 121 -0.71 -22.73 3.79
CA CYS A 121 -0.31 -24.09 3.48
C CYS A 121 -1.52 -24.92 3.00
N PRO A 122 -1.42 -25.69 1.90
CA PRO A 122 -2.54 -26.50 1.43
C PRO A 122 -2.85 -27.71 2.34
N GLY A 123 -1.95 -28.08 3.26
CA GLY A 123 -2.16 -29.18 4.20
C GLY A 123 -2.83 -28.74 5.50
N CYS A 124 -2.29 -27.72 6.16
CA CYS A 124 -2.74 -27.30 7.50
C CYS A 124 -3.34 -25.88 7.56
N HIS A 125 -3.40 -25.16 6.43
CA HIS A 125 -3.93 -23.80 6.32
C HIS A 125 -3.22 -22.71 7.12
N THR A 126 -2.15 -23.02 7.85
CA THR A 126 -1.32 -22.02 8.51
C THR A 126 -0.61 -21.12 7.48
N CYS A 127 -0.37 -19.87 7.84
CA CYS A 127 0.44 -18.97 7.02
C CYS A 127 1.88 -19.46 6.95
N VAL A 128 2.43 -19.53 5.74
CA VAL A 128 3.81 -19.91 5.45
C VAL A 128 4.44 -18.81 4.61
N GLU A 129 5.62 -18.36 5.03
CA GLU A 129 6.48 -17.42 4.30
C GLU A 129 7.52 -18.19 3.48
N ARG A 130 7.94 -17.63 2.35
CA ARG A 130 9.08 -18.15 1.60
C ARG A 130 10.40 -17.59 2.11
N GLU A 131 11.32 -18.47 2.43
CA GLU A 131 12.71 -18.10 2.73
C GLU A 131 13.43 -17.53 1.49
N ASP A 132 13.22 -18.14 0.32
CA ASP A 132 13.75 -17.68 -0.96
C ASP A 132 12.61 -17.42 -1.96
N ILE A 133 12.44 -16.15 -2.34
CA ILE A 133 11.42 -15.71 -3.31
C ILE A 133 11.62 -16.32 -4.70
N SER A 134 12.85 -16.73 -5.03
CA SER A 134 13.20 -17.39 -6.28
C SER A 134 12.94 -18.90 -6.24
N ASN A 135 12.68 -19.48 -5.06
CA ASN A 135 12.31 -20.89 -4.93
C ASN A 135 10.78 -21.03 -4.86
N LEU A 136 10.21 -21.82 -5.77
CA LEU A 136 8.80 -22.18 -5.76
C LEU A 136 8.50 -23.38 -4.86
N ASN A 137 9.51 -24.14 -4.43
CA ASN A 137 9.37 -25.22 -3.44
C ASN A 137 9.40 -24.60 -2.04
N VAL A 138 8.29 -24.76 -1.31
CA VAL A 138 8.11 -24.12 0.00
C VAL A 138 7.84 -25.18 1.05
N HIS A 139 8.64 -25.16 2.10
CA HIS A 139 8.56 -26.07 3.22
C HIS A 139 7.55 -25.60 4.26
N CYS A 140 6.64 -26.48 4.70
CA CYS A 140 5.75 -26.21 5.82
C CYS A 140 6.28 -26.88 7.10
N THR A 141 6.75 -26.08 8.05
CA THR A 141 7.28 -26.57 9.33
C THR A 141 6.22 -27.26 10.19
N VAL A 142 4.98 -26.76 10.18
CA VAL A 142 3.86 -27.33 10.95
C VAL A 142 3.49 -28.71 10.44
N CYS A 143 3.21 -28.86 9.14
CA CYS A 143 2.90 -30.16 8.55
C CYS A 143 4.05 -31.13 8.75
N SER A 144 5.30 -30.67 8.56
CA SER A 144 6.47 -31.55 8.67
C SER A 144 6.71 -32.06 10.09
N ALA A 145 6.44 -31.23 11.10
CA ALA A 145 6.50 -31.64 12.50
C ALA A 145 5.41 -32.67 12.84
N VAL A 146 4.18 -32.47 12.35
CA VAL A 146 3.04 -33.37 12.61
C VAL A 146 3.22 -34.74 11.94
N THR A 147 3.72 -34.77 10.71
CA THR A 147 3.88 -36.02 9.95
C THR A 147 5.24 -36.69 10.16
N ALA A 148 6.18 -36.02 10.83
CA ALA A 148 7.60 -36.39 10.91
C ALA A 148 8.24 -36.62 9.52
N GLN A 149 7.71 -35.97 8.48
CA GLN A 149 8.18 -36.06 7.10
C GLN A 149 8.13 -34.67 6.45
N ALA A 150 9.09 -34.35 5.58
CA ALA A 150 9.10 -33.07 4.89
C ALA A 150 7.81 -32.88 4.07
N PHE A 151 7.06 -31.82 4.39
CA PHE A 151 5.92 -31.37 3.62
C PHE A 151 6.29 -30.12 2.82
N GLU A 152 6.32 -30.27 1.50
CA GLU A 152 6.67 -29.20 0.56
C GLU A 152 5.55 -28.97 -0.44
N PHE A 153 5.30 -27.71 -0.79
CA PHE A 153 4.28 -27.35 -1.76
C PHE A 153 4.80 -26.29 -2.74
N CYS A 154 4.13 -26.18 -3.89
CA CYS A 154 4.45 -25.21 -4.91
C CYS A 154 3.81 -23.85 -4.59
N TRP A 155 4.60 -22.78 -4.57
CA TRP A 155 4.12 -21.42 -4.31
C TRP A 155 3.11 -20.89 -5.32
N GLN A 156 3.17 -21.35 -6.57
CA GLN A 156 2.26 -20.91 -7.64
C GLN A 156 0.91 -21.63 -7.54
N CYS A 157 0.91 -22.96 -7.61
CA CYS A 157 -0.31 -23.74 -7.72
C CYS A 157 -0.87 -24.23 -6.38
N LEU A 158 -0.15 -24.03 -5.27
CA LEU A 158 -0.53 -24.46 -3.91
C LEU A 158 -0.85 -25.96 -3.82
N ARG A 159 -0.18 -26.79 -4.62
CA ARG A 159 -0.25 -28.25 -4.55
C ARG A 159 1.07 -28.80 -4.04
N VAL A 160 1.04 -30.03 -3.51
CA VAL A 160 2.24 -30.77 -3.09
C VAL A 160 3.30 -30.71 -4.19
N TRP A 161 4.54 -30.45 -3.78
CA TRP A 161 5.65 -30.27 -4.71
C TRP A 161 5.89 -31.55 -5.53
N LYS A 162 6.21 -31.37 -6.81
CA LYS A 162 6.61 -32.45 -7.72
C LYS A 162 7.80 -32.01 -8.56
N GLY A 163 8.77 -32.89 -8.74
CA GLY A 163 9.98 -32.63 -9.50
C GLY A 163 11.16 -32.17 -8.65
N PRO A 164 12.34 -31.93 -9.26
CA PRO A 164 13.51 -31.47 -8.54
C PRO A 164 13.29 -30.07 -7.97
N GLY A 165 13.71 -29.83 -6.74
CA GLY A 165 13.84 -28.49 -6.14
C GLY A 165 15.32 -28.20 -5.83
N PRO A 166 15.70 -26.93 -5.65
CA PRO A 166 14.91 -25.69 -5.78
C PRO A 166 14.68 -25.29 -7.25
N ARG A 167 13.55 -24.62 -7.55
CA ARG A 167 13.22 -24.14 -8.91
C ARG A 167 12.42 -22.84 -8.88
N SER A 168 12.67 -21.94 -9.83
CA SER A 168 12.01 -20.63 -9.96
C SER A 168 10.93 -20.56 -11.04
N ASP A 169 10.94 -21.49 -11.99
CA ASP A 169 10.14 -21.43 -13.22
C ASP A 169 8.75 -22.08 -13.07
N ARG A 170 8.70 -23.36 -12.63
CA ARG A 170 7.47 -24.13 -12.37
C ARG A 170 7.77 -25.41 -11.59
N CYS A 171 6.76 -25.98 -10.94
CA CYS A 171 6.82 -27.36 -10.44
C CYS A 171 6.39 -28.38 -11.51
N GLY A 172 6.54 -29.67 -11.22
CA GLY A 172 6.15 -30.79 -12.08
C GLY A 172 4.65 -31.15 -12.04
N ASN A 173 3.80 -30.34 -11.39
CA ASN A 173 2.36 -30.57 -11.44
C ASN A 173 1.78 -30.16 -12.80
N ASN A 174 0.95 -31.04 -13.39
CA ASN A 174 0.23 -30.74 -14.62
C ASN A 174 -0.61 -29.45 -14.46
N GLY A 175 -0.48 -28.54 -15.44
CA GLY A 175 -1.17 -27.25 -15.43
C GLY A 175 -0.68 -26.28 -14.35
N CYS A 176 0.53 -26.42 -13.82
CA CYS A 176 1.10 -25.39 -12.95
C CYS A 176 1.38 -24.11 -13.75
N THR A 177 0.60 -23.07 -13.49
CA THR A 177 0.78 -21.73 -14.05
C THR A 177 0.90 -20.70 -12.93
N ASN A 178 1.57 -19.59 -13.24
CA ASN A 178 1.57 -18.43 -12.35
C ASN A 178 0.23 -17.69 -12.50
N LYS A 179 -0.62 -17.79 -11.48
CA LYS A 179 -1.96 -17.17 -11.47
C LYS A 179 -1.92 -15.65 -11.67
N ASP A 180 -0.88 -14.98 -11.18
CA ASP A 180 -0.73 -13.54 -11.33
C ASP A 180 -0.43 -13.18 -12.79
N LEU A 181 0.37 -14.00 -13.50
CA LEU A 181 0.60 -13.84 -14.94
C LEU A 181 -0.66 -14.14 -15.76
N GLU A 182 -1.43 -15.16 -15.39
CA GLU A 182 -2.73 -15.44 -16.03
C GLU A 182 -3.68 -14.25 -15.87
N LEU A 183 -3.71 -13.63 -14.68
CA LEU A 183 -4.53 -12.46 -14.40
C LEU A 183 -4.08 -11.25 -15.23
N LEU A 184 -2.77 -10.96 -15.32
CA LEU A 184 -2.25 -9.88 -16.17
C LEU A 184 -2.58 -10.08 -17.66
N LYS A 185 -2.55 -11.33 -18.14
CA LYS A 185 -2.90 -11.70 -19.52
C LYS A 185 -4.40 -11.66 -19.79
N GLY A 186 -5.24 -11.98 -18.80
CA GLY A 186 -6.68 -12.21 -18.99
C GLY A 186 -7.62 -11.18 -18.37
N CYS A 187 -7.14 -10.25 -17.53
CA CYS A 187 -8.01 -9.29 -16.83
C CYS A 187 -8.86 -8.48 -17.81
N PRO A 188 -10.07 -8.02 -17.45
CA PRO A 188 -10.85 -7.15 -18.31
C PRO A 188 -10.14 -5.82 -18.57
N THR A 189 -10.71 -5.00 -19.45
CA THR A 189 -10.27 -3.62 -19.63
C THR A 189 -11.02 -2.68 -18.68
N THR A 190 -10.44 -1.51 -18.45
CA THR A 190 -10.99 -0.42 -17.66
C THR A 190 -10.71 0.92 -18.35
N SER A 191 -11.52 1.91 -18.05
CA SER A 191 -11.39 3.29 -18.52
C SER A 191 -11.05 4.22 -17.34
N LEU A 192 -10.35 5.31 -17.64
CA LEU A 192 -10.04 6.38 -16.68
C LEU A 192 -10.76 7.65 -17.13
N PRO A 193 -11.98 7.93 -16.62
CA PRO A 193 -12.87 8.94 -17.21
C PRO A 193 -12.32 10.37 -17.21
N GLN A 194 -11.47 10.73 -16.25
CA GLN A 194 -10.87 12.06 -16.18
C GLN A 194 -9.67 12.24 -17.12
N VAL A 195 -9.18 11.18 -17.77
CA VAL A 195 -8.10 11.24 -18.74
C VAL A 195 -8.70 11.39 -20.14
N GLN A 196 -8.40 12.50 -20.81
CA GLN A 196 -9.04 12.85 -22.08
C GLN A 196 -8.75 11.82 -23.17
N ASN A 197 -9.77 11.35 -23.88
CA ASN A 197 -9.65 10.49 -25.07
C ASN A 197 -8.72 9.27 -24.88
N LEU A 198 -8.72 8.68 -23.68
CA LEU A 198 -7.90 7.51 -23.38
C LEU A 198 -8.59 6.22 -23.84
N ASP A 199 -7.85 5.39 -24.59
CA ASP A 199 -8.30 4.04 -24.95
C ASP A 199 -8.41 3.13 -23.70
N PRO A 200 -9.35 2.17 -23.67
CA PRO A 200 -9.43 1.20 -22.59
C PRO A 200 -8.12 0.46 -22.37
N CYS A 201 -7.70 0.33 -21.11
CA CYS A 201 -6.47 -0.33 -20.71
C CYS A 201 -6.76 -1.55 -19.80
N PRO A 202 -5.85 -2.52 -19.65
CA PRO A 202 -6.00 -3.62 -18.70
C PRO A 202 -6.35 -3.12 -17.29
N SER A 203 -7.36 -3.73 -16.66
CA SER A 203 -7.84 -3.33 -15.32
C SER A 203 -6.86 -3.66 -14.19
N ILE A 204 -5.93 -4.58 -14.44
CA ILE A 204 -4.91 -5.01 -13.48
C ILE A 204 -3.54 -4.87 -14.15
N ARG A 205 -2.60 -4.25 -13.44
CA ARG A 205 -1.22 -4.04 -13.87
C ARG A 205 -0.26 -4.43 -12.75
N ALA A 206 0.88 -5.01 -13.09
CA ALA A 206 1.97 -5.18 -12.13
C ALA A 206 2.84 -3.92 -12.10
N CYS A 207 3.20 -3.47 -10.89
CA CYS A 207 4.12 -2.36 -10.69
C CYS A 207 5.44 -2.63 -11.45
N PRO A 208 5.94 -1.68 -12.27
CA PRO A 208 7.16 -1.88 -13.05
C PRO A 208 8.43 -2.01 -12.19
N THR A 209 8.38 -1.57 -10.94
CA THR A 209 9.53 -1.59 -10.01
C THR A 209 9.56 -2.88 -9.20
N CYS A 210 8.45 -3.22 -8.53
CA CYS A 210 8.44 -4.34 -7.59
C CYS A 210 7.61 -5.53 -8.09
N GLY A 211 6.66 -5.33 -8.99
CA GLY A 211 5.80 -6.40 -9.52
C GLY A 211 4.51 -6.66 -8.75
N LEU A 212 4.15 -5.80 -7.78
CA LEU A 212 2.87 -5.89 -7.09
C LEU A 212 1.72 -5.67 -8.09
N LEU A 213 0.73 -6.55 -8.11
CA LEU A 213 -0.48 -6.37 -8.92
C LEU A 213 -1.37 -5.30 -8.28
N LEU A 214 -1.79 -4.34 -9.10
CA LEU A 214 -2.53 -3.15 -8.70
C LEU A 214 -3.71 -2.94 -9.64
N GLU A 215 -4.78 -2.38 -9.11
CA GLU A 215 -5.92 -1.85 -9.84
C GLU A 215 -5.97 -0.34 -9.67
N HIS A 216 -6.54 0.35 -10.66
CA HIS A 216 -6.84 1.77 -10.54
C HIS A 216 -8.28 1.94 -10.05
N ASP A 217 -8.46 2.81 -9.06
CA ASP A 217 -9.78 3.19 -8.52
C ASP A 217 -10.67 3.99 -9.51
N ARG A 218 -10.16 4.28 -10.72
CA ARG A 218 -10.78 5.09 -11.77
C ARG A 218 -11.08 6.54 -11.38
N THR A 219 -10.44 7.06 -10.34
CA THR A 219 -10.55 8.47 -9.96
C THR A 219 -9.24 9.21 -10.19
N GLY A 220 -9.33 10.48 -10.59
CA GLY A 220 -8.13 11.30 -10.81
C GLY A 220 -7.36 10.95 -12.09
N CYS A 221 -6.03 11.04 -12.01
CA CYS A 221 -5.16 10.99 -13.18
C CYS A 221 -4.68 9.56 -13.50
N LYS A 222 -3.97 9.39 -14.62
CA LYS A 222 -3.44 8.09 -15.06
C LYS A 222 -2.25 7.53 -14.26
N ASN A 223 -1.80 8.22 -13.22
CA ASN A 223 -0.64 7.86 -12.41
C ASN A 223 -1.11 7.32 -11.06
N ILE A 224 -0.50 6.24 -10.61
CA ILE A 224 -0.80 5.61 -9.32
C ILE A 224 0.48 5.44 -8.50
N LEU A 225 0.33 5.48 -7.18
CA LEU A 225 1.39 5.16 -6.23
C LEU A 225 1.35 3.67 -5.91
N CYS A 226 2.46 2.95 -6.07
CA CYS A 226 2.51 1.55 -5.69
C CYS A 226 2.50 1.41 -4.16
N SER A 227 1.47 0.77 -3.61
CA SER A 227 1.32 0.57 -2.16
C SER A 227 2.45 -0.23 -1.49
N ARG A 228 3.24 -1.00 -2.24
CA ARG A 228 4.41 -1.73 -1.67
C ARG A 228 5.72 -0.97 -1.78
N CYS A 229 6.05 -0.40 -2.94
CA CYS A 229 7.38 0.22 -3.15
C CYS A 229 7.36 1.75 -3.14
N GLN A 230 6.19 2.37 -3.01
CA GLN A 230 5.99 3.82 -2.99
C GLN A 230 6.53 4.56 -4.23
N VAL A 231 6.82 3.83 -5.31
CA VAL A 231 7.17 4.42 -6.58
C VAL A 231 5.90 4.69 -7.37
N GLU A 232 5.75 5.96 -7.77
CA GLU A 232 4.67 6.39 -8.63
C GLU A 232 4.97 6.09 -10.11
N PHE A 233 3.98 5.55 -10.82
CA PHE A 233 4.10 5.22 -12.22
C PHE A 233 2.77 5.41 -12.95
N CYS A 234 2.83 5.54 -14.27
CA CYS A 234 1.64 5.64 -15.10
C CYS A 234 1.00 4.25 -15.29
N PHE A 235 -0.25 4.09 -14.86
CA PHE A 235 -1.01 2.83 -15.00
C PHE A 235 -1.26 2.45 -16.47
N VAL A 236 -1.28 3.45 -17.36
CA VAL A 236 -1.54 3.28 -18.80
C VAL A 236 -0.31 2.75 -19.54
N CYS A 237 0.82 3.46 -19.43
CA CYS A 237 2.04 3.15 -20.20
C CYS A 237 3.12 2.41 -19.42
N LEU A 238 2.93 2.17 -18.11
CA LEU A 238 3.85 1.49 -17.19
C LEU A 238 5.23 2.16 -17.01
N LYS A 239 5.42 3.37 -17.53
CA LYS A 239 6.61 4.19 -17.25
C LYS A 239 6.50 4.83 -15.86
N LEU A 240 7.65 5.02 -15.21
CA LEU A 240 7.73 5.86 -14.01
C LEU A 240 7.23 7.27 -14.30
N THR A 241 6.59 7.92 -13.32
CA THR A 241 5.97 9.24 -13.52
C THR A 241 6.90 10.24 -14.21
N PRO A 242 8.17 10.43 -13.78
CA PRO A 242 9.07 11.38 -14.43
C PRO A 242 9.29 11.10 -15.92
N ALA A 243 9.36 9.83 -16.31
CA ALA A 243 9.55 9.44 -17.72
C ALA A 243 8.25 9.58 -18.53
N CYS A 244 7.08 9.28 -17.94
CA CYS A 244 5.80 9.49 -18.59
C CYS A 244 5.51 10.98 -18.85
N LEU A 245 5.87 11.84 -17.90
CA LEU A 245 5.58 13.27 -17.98
C LEU A 245 6.55 14.05 -18.90
N GLN A 246 7.60 13.42 -19.41
CA GLN A 246 8.46 14.03 -20.43
C GLN A 246 7.72 14.27 -21.75
N THR A 247 6.71 13.45 -22.07
CA THR A 247 6.02 13.50 -23.37
C THR A 247 4.50 13.69 -23.24
N SER A 248 3.97 13.78 -22.02
CA SER A 248 2.53 13.89 -21.73
C SER A 248 2.29 14.58 -20.37
N SER A 249 1.01 14.78 -20.00
CA SER A 249 0.59 15.30 -18.70
C SER A 249 -0.34 14.31 -17.99
N TYR A 250 -0.60 14.51 -16.70
CA TYR A 250 -1.38 13.64 -15.81
C TYR A 250 -2.77 13.28 -16.37
N PHE A 251 -3.43 14.22 -17.05
CA PHE A 251 -4.81 14.06 -17.57
C PHE A 251 -4.88 13.89 -19.09
N LEU A 252 -3.74 13.76 -19.77
CA LEU A 252 -3.66 13.57 -21.21
C LEU A 252 -3.24 12.14 -21.57
N PRO A 253 -3.57 11.62 -22.76
CA PRO A 253 -3.07 10.33 -23.24
C PRO A 253 -1.54 10.25 -23.24
N CYS A 254 -1.00 9.06 -23.00
CA CYS A 254 0.44 8.82 -23.16
C CYS A 254 0.80 8.83 -24.65
N SER A 255 1.95 9.41 -25.01
CA SER A 255 2.42 9.45 -26.40
C SER A 255 2.60 8.05 -26.99
N ASP A 256 3.00 7.10 -26.16
CA ASP A 256 3.19 5.68 -26.52
C ASP A 256 1.87 4.88 -26.46
N GLY A 257 0.75 5.54 -26.12
CA GLY A 257 -0.54 4.89 -25.92
C GLY A 257 -0.60 3.96 -24.70
N VAL A 258 -1.51 2.98 -24.77
CA VAL A 258 -1.70 1.95 -23.76
C VAL A 258 -0.63 0.88 -23.89
N ALA A 259 0.13 0.62 -22.82
CA ALA A 259 1.13 -0.45 -22.83
C ALA A 259 0.46 -1.83 -23.02
N PRO A 260 1.13 -2.78 -23.71
CA PRO A 260 0.62 -4.15 -23.85
C PRO A 260 0.45 -4.82 -22.48
N ARG A 261 -0.27 -5.95 -22.45
CA ARG A 261 -0.40 -6.77 -21.25
C ARG A 261 0.97 -7.30 -20.84
N GLN A 262 1.22 -7.33 -19.54
CA GLN A 262 2.50 -7.77 -19.00
C GLN A 262 2.61 -9.29 -19.07
N GLU A 263 3.69 -9.80 -19.66
CA GLU A 263 3.96 -11.23 -19.77
C GLU A 263 4.96 -11.74 -18.73
N ALA A 264 5.56 -10.82 -17.96
CA ALA A 264 6.49 -11.09 -16.88
C ALA A 264 6.23 -10.12 -15.70
N ILE A 265 6.59 -10.58 -14.49
CA ILE A 265 6.53 -9.78 -13.26
C ILE A 265 7.99 -9.51 -12.84
N PRO A 266 8.38 -8.25 -12.63
CA PRO A 266 9.75 -7.91 -12.22
C PRO A 266 10.06 -8.48 -10.83
N SER A 267 11.30 -8.97 -10.65
CA SER A 267 11.78 -9.40 -9.34
C SER A 267 12.20 -8.18 -8.52
N TRP A 268 11.57 -8.01 -7.36
CA TRP A 268 11.89 -6.88 -6.49
C TRP A 268 13.22 -7.11 -5.76
N LYS A 269 14.22 -6.29 -6.07
CA LYS A 269 15.46 -6.21 -5.27
C LYS A 269 15.25 -5.16 -4.18
N ARG A 270 15.04 -5.61 -2.95
CA ARG A 270 15.02 -4.73 -1.77
C ARG A 270 16.46 -4.23 -1.56
N SER A 271 16.74 -2.99 -1.97
CA SER A 271 18.02 -2.30 -1.71
C SER A 271 17.98 -1.62 -0.35
#